data_AF-A0A382M5R5-F1
#
_entry.id   AF-A0A382M5R5-F1
#
_cell.length_a   1.000
_cell.length_b   1.000
_cell.length_c   1.000
_cell.angle_alpha   90.00
_cell.angle_beta   90.00
_cell.angle_gamma   90.00
#
_symmetry.space_group_name_H-M   'P 1'
#
loop_
_entity.id
_entity.type
_entity.pdbx_description
1 polymer ?
#
loop_
_entity_poly.entity_id
_entity_poly.type
_entity_poly.pdbx_seq_one_letter_code
_entity_poly.pdbx_strand_id
1 'polypeptide(L)'
;VSVQDIIQVMDDNLNAKSRVMTSKMIVHGRRTSRTIESRNWVVGIDQAFTEYLSPPREAGTKMLKLYDKLWTYSPQTDRVIQISGHMLRQSVMGSDMSYNDMMEDRPLEELYEATLEGSVLIDGRDHWIMHLEAKVKGLSYPKRRAWIDKEYLLPMKEELYGKSGKLLKTSTMDGIKKVQGRWFPSRFIFKDELKRNSKGTEWHIDDIEFDLDIPESRFSKAKLRK
;
A
#
# COMPACT_ATOMS: atom_id res chain seq x y z
N VAL A 1 25.00 -4.34 10.25
CA VAL A 1 23.89 -4.40 9.28
C VAL A 1 24.10 -3.26 8.30
N SER A 2 24.22 -3.57 7.01
CA SER A 2 24.37 -2.55 5.96
C SER A 2 23.01 -1.89 5.64
N VAL A 3 23.02 -0.73 4.99
CA VAL A 3 21.79 -0.10 4.47
C VAL A 3 21.07 -1.04 3.51
N GLN A 4 21.82 -1.75 2.67
CA GLN A 4 21.29 -2.70 1.72
C GLN A 4 20.58 -3.86 2.42
N ASP A 5 21.16 -4.41 3.48
CA ASP A 5 20.57 -5.50 4.25
C ASP A 5 19.23 -5.08 4.87
N ILE A 6 19.12 -3.83 5.35
CA ILE A 6 17.88 -3.31 5.95
C ILE A 6 16.77 -3.23 4.89
N ILE A 7 17.08 -2.68 3.71
CA ILE A 7 16.10 -2.57 2.62
C ILE A 7 15.68 -3.96 2.13
N GLN A 8 16.63 -4.89 1.95
CA GLN A 8 16.32 -6.26 1.52
C GLN A 8 15.38 -6.95 2.51
N VAL A 9 15.68 -6.90 3.82
CA VAL A 9 14.81 -7.54 4.83
C VAL A 9 13.43 -6.88 4.90
N MET A 10 13.36 -5.57 4.72
CA MET A 10 12.08 -4.86 4.62
C MET A 10 11.28 -5.33 3.41
N ASP A 11 11.91 -5.43 2.23
CA ASP A 11 11.26 -5.92 1.01
C ASP A 11 10.82 -7.39 1.15
N ASP A 12 11.64 -8.25 1.78
CA ASP A 12 11.32 -9.66 2.03
C ASP A 12 10.16 -9.84 3.04
N ASN A 13 10.03 -8.93 4.01
CA ASN A 13 8.92 -8.93 4.96
C ASN A 13 7.61 -8.46 4.30
N LEU A 14 7.66 -7.42 3.47
CA LEU A 14 6.47 -6.78 2.88
C LEU A 14 5.99 -7.47 1.59
N ASN A 15 6.89 -8.12 0.85
CA ASN A 15 6.60 -8.78 -0.43
C ASN A 15 6.72 -10.30 -0.33
N ALA A 16 5.84 -11.00 -1.03
CA ALA A 16 5.84 -12.46 -1.10
C ALA A 16 5.45 -12.93 -2.50
N LYS A 17 5.60 -14.23 -2.79
CA LYS A 17 5.20 -14.78 -4.09
C LYS A 17 3.71 -14.58 -4.33
N SER A 18 2.92 -14.72 -3.27
CA SER A 18 1.51 -14.36 -3.26
C SER A 18 1.07 -13.93 -1.87
N ARG A 19 -0.03 -13.17 -1.84
CA ARG A 19 -0.67 -12.67 -0.62
C ARG A 19 -2.18 -12.78 -0.78
N VAL A 20 -2.86 -13.36 0.20
CA VAL A 20 -4.31 -13.27 0.33
C VAL A 20 -4.60 -12.62 1.66
N MET A 21 -5.41 -11.55 1.65
CA MET A 21 -5.72 -10.83 2.88
C MET A 21 -7.16 -10.33 2.92
N THR A 22 -7.71 -10.31 4.13
CA THR A 22 -8.97 -9.63 4.44
C THR A 22 -8.65 -8.40 5.28
N SER A 23 -9.27 -7.27 4.94
CA SER A 23 -8.91 -6.00 5.55
C SER A 23 -10.09 -5.02 5.63
N LYS A 24 -9.97 -4.05 6.53
CA LYS A 24 -10.88 -2.93 6.73
C LYS A 24 -10.16 -1.62 6.45
N MET A 25 -10.68 -0.84 5.51
CA MET A 25 -10.24 0.52 5.25
C MET A 25 -11.21 1.51 5.86
N ILE A 26 -10.75 2.34 6.79
CA ILE A 26 -11.54 3.39 7.43
C ILE A 26 -11.14 4.74 6.83
N VAL A 27 -12.02 5.29 5.98
CA VAL A 27 -11.81 6.60 5.36
C VAL A 27 -12.47 7.68 6.22
N HIS A 28 -11.67 8.55 6.81
CA HIS A 28 -12.18 9.66 7.63
C HIS A 28 -12.55 10.86 6.75
N GLY A 29 -13.84 11.00 6.47
CA GLY A 29 -14.39 12.21 5.84
C GLY A 29 -14.44 13.39 6.81
N ARG A 30 -14.86 14.55 6.31
CA ARG A 30 -14.99 15.78 7.12
C ARG A 30 -15.98 15.65 8.28
N ARG A 31 -17.06 14.89 8.08
CA ARG A 31 -18.17 14.75 9.05
C ARG A 31 -18.38 13.33 9.54
N THR A 32 -18.15 12.35 8.66
CA THR A 32 -18.38 10.94 8.95
C THR A 32 -17.22 10.10 8.45
N SER A 33 -16.96 9.00 9.13
CA SER A 33 -16.03 7.96 8.68
C SER A 33 -16.81 6.87 7.95
N ARG A 34 -16.17 6.20 6.99
CA ARG A 34 -16.71 5.02 6.33
C ARG A 34 -15.73 3.88 6.45
N THR A 35 -16.20 2.73 6.89
CA THR A 35 -15.42 1.49 6.94
C THR A 35 -15.79 0.65 5.73
N ILE A 36 -14.78 0.23 4.97
CA ILE A 36 -14.91 -0.57 3.75
C ILE A 36 -14.15 -1.87 3.98
N GLU A 37 -14.82 -3.01 3.89
CA GLU A 37 -14.17 -4.31 3.97
C GLU A 37 -13.82 -4.81 2.58
N SER A 38 -12.65 -5.43 2.45
CA SER A 38 -12.20 -6.00 1.19
C SER A 38 -11.41 -7.27 1.39
N ARG A 39 -11.44 -8.13 0.37
CA ARG A 39 -10.53 -9.26 0.22
C ARG A 39 -9.64 -9.02 -0.99
N ASN A 40 -8.34 -9.26 -0.80
CA ASN A 40 -7.32 -9.01 -1.80
C ASN A 40 -6.56 -10.29 -2.08
N TRP A 41 -6.25 -10.53 -3.35
CA TRP A 41 -5.38 -11.59 -3.85
C TRP A 41 -4.28 -10.92 -4.66
N VAL A 42 -3.02 -11.19 -4.35
CA VAL A 42 -1.87 -10.62 -5.04
C VAL A 42 -0.90 -11.74 -5.40
N VAL A 43 -0.37 -11.73 -6.61
CA VAL A 43 0.72 -12.61 -7.06
C VAL A 43 1.87 -11.75 -7.57
N GLY A 44 3.01 -11.86 -6.90
CA GLY A 44 4.19 -11.03 -7.12
C GLY A 44 3.85 -9.54 -7.09
N ILE A 45 4.32 -8.85 -8.13
CA ILE A 45 4.11 -7.41 -8.33
C ILE A 45 3.15 -7.11 -9.49
N ASP A 46 2.79 -8.12 -10.27
CA ASP A 46 2.11 -7.97 -11.56
C ASP A 46 0.59 -8.15 -11.45
N GLN A 47 0.11 -8.99 -10.55
CA GLN A 47 -1.29 -9.38 -10.53
C GLN A 47 -1.91 -9.09 -9.16
N ALA A 48 -3.00 -8.33 -9.17
CA ALA A 48 -3.81 -8.12 -7.97
C ALA A 48 -5.30 -8.16 -8.32
N PHE A 49 -6.10 -8.74 -7.43
CA PHE A 49 -7.54 -8.72 -7.50
C PHE A 49 -8.09 -8.29 -6.14
N THR A 50 -8.94 -7.28 -6.13
CA THR A 50 -9.60 -6.79 -4.93
C THR A 50 -11.10 -6.95 -5.10
N GLU A 51 -11.76 -7.48 -4.09
CA GLU A 51 -13.21 -7.51 -3.99
C GLU A 51 -13.64 -6.78 -2.73
N TYR A 52 -14.46 -5.74 -2.90
CA TYR A 52 -15.05 -5.00 -1.80
C TYR A 52 -16.29 -5.75 -1.31
N LEU A 53 -16.32 -6.08 -0.01
CA LEU A 53 -17.33 -6.93 0.61
C LEU A 53 -18.43 -6.11 1.28
N SER A 54 -18.06 -4.98 1.89
CA SER A 54 -18.97 -4.10 2.61
C SER A 54 -18.46 -2.66 2.59
N PRO A 55 -19.32 -1.65 2.84
CA PRO A 55 -20.75 -1.73 3.14
C PRO A 55 -21.58 -1.96 1.84
N PRO A 56 -22.92 -2.09 1.89
CA PRO A 56 -23.74 -2.44 0.72
C PRO A 56 -23.55 -1.55 -0.52
N ARG A 57 -23.11 -0.31 -0.33
CA ARG A 57 -22.82 0.61 -1.44
C ARG A 57 -21.57 0.21 -2.22
N GLU A 58 -20.54 -0.28 -1.55
CA GLU A 58 -19.27 -0.69 -2.15
C GLU A 58 -19.23 -2.21 -2.45
N ALA A 59 -20.07 -3.00 -1.77
CA ALA A 59 -20.16 -4.45 -1.94
C ALA A 59 -20.28 -4.87 -3.41
N GLY A 60 -19.43 -5.81 -3.83
CA GLY A 60 -19.36 -6.30 -5.21
C GLY A 60 -18.57 -5.42 -6.18
N THR A 61 -18.05 -4.26 -5.73
CA THR A 61 -17.04 -3.51 -6.48
C THR A 61 -15.78 -4.37 -6.57
N LYS A 62 -15.17 -4.45 -7.75
CA LYS A 62 -13.96 -5.26 -7.96
C LYS A 62 -12.87 -4.46 -8.64
N MET A 63 -11.61 -4.76 -8.31
CA MET A 63 -10.45 -4.19 -8.98
C MET A 63 -9.56 -5.32 -9.49
N LEU A 64 -8.98 -5.12 -10.66
CA LEU A 64 -8.05 -6.05 -11.27
C LEU A 64 -6.83 -5.26 -11.76
N LYS A 65 -5.68 -5.55 -11.20
CA LYS A 65 -4.37 -5.18 -11.72
C LYS A 65 -3.82 -6.34 -12.56
N LEU A 66 -3.40 -6.04 -13.79
CA LEU A 66 -2.55 -6.91 -14.60
C LEU A 66 -1.40 -6.06 -15.14
N TYR A 67 -0.21 -6.32 -14.64
CA TYR A 67 1.01 -5.60 -14.93
C TYR A 67 0.82 -4.08 -14.68
N ASP A 68 0.89 -3.28 -15.73
CA ASP A 68 0.78 -1.83 -15.74
C ASP A 68 -0.68 -1.32 -15.86
N LYS A 69 -1.66 -2.22 -15.95
CA LYS A 69 -3.06 -1.87 -16.20
C LYS A 69 -3.95 -2.19 -15.01
N LEU A 70 -4.83 -1.25 -14.71
CA LEU A 70 -5.82 -1.37 -13.65
C LEU A 70 -7.23 -1.23 -14.22
N TRP A 71 -8.12 -2.13 -13.83
CA TRP A 71 -9.55 -2.04 -14.11
C TRP A 71 -10.33 -2.01 -12.81
N THR A 72 -11.43 -1.27 -12.81
CA THR A 72 -12.43 -1.23 -11.75
C THR A 72 -13.76 -1.67 -12.32
N TYR A 73 -14.54 -2.41 -11.54
CA TYR A 73 -15.91 -2.79 -11.85
C TYR A 73 -16.85 -2.20 -10.82
N SER A 74 -17.92 -1.56 -11.29
CA SER A 74 -18.99 -1.04 -10.45
C SER A 74 -20.28 -1.84 -10.68
N PRO A 75 -20.78 -2.57 -9.67
CA PRO A 75 -22.01 -3.36 -9.80
C PRO A 75 -23.25 -2.48 -10.03
N GLN A 76 -23.28 -1.28 -9.43
CA GLN A 76 -24.41 -0.35 -9.56
C GLN A 76 -24.64 0.14 -10.99
N THR A 77 -23.59 0.16 -11.81
CA THR A 77 -23.66 0.63 -13.20
C THR A 77 -23.40 -0.49 -14.22
N ASP A 78 -23.05 -1.69 -13.74
CA ASP A 78 -22.53 -2.81 -14.53
C ASP A 78 -21.42 -2.40 -15.52
N ARG A 79 -20.50 -1.54 -15.07
CA ARG A 79 -19.41 -1.01 -15.92
C ARG A 79 -18.05 -1.46 -15.43
N VAL A 80 -17.21 -1.82 -16.40
CA VAL A 80 -15.77 -1.99 -16.23
C VAL A 80 -15.07 -0.76 -16.81
N ILE A 81 -14.27 -0.09 -16.01
CA ILE A 81 -13.51 1.11 -16.39
C ILE A 81 -12.02 0.82 -16.20
N GLN A 82 -11.22 1.10 -17.21
CA GLN A 82 -9.77 1.10 -17.06
C GLN A 82 -9.31 2.40 -16.40
N ILE A 83 -8.56 2.29 -15.30
CA ILE A 83 -7.93 3.42 -14.62
C ILE A 83 -6.56 3.66 -15.27
N SER A 84 -6.36 4.84 -15.86
CA SER A 84 -5.14 5.19 -16.58
C SER A 84 -4.88 6.70 -16.55
N GLY A 85 -3.64 7.09 -16.88
CA GLY A 85 -3.25 8.49 -17.02
C GLY A 85 -3.51 9.31 -15.76
N HIS A 86 -4.25 10.41 -15.88
CA HIS A 86 -4.55 11.28 -14.74
C HIS A 86 -5.44 10.62 -13.68
N MET A 87 -6.21 9.59 -14.04
CA MET A 87 -7.07 8.87 -13.08
C MET A 87 -6.24 8.09 -12.05
N LEU A 88 -5.01 7.69 -12.38
CA LEU A 88 -4.14 6.99 -11.43
C LEU A 88 -3.77 7.84 -10.20
N ARG A 89 -3.80 9.17 -10.33
CA ARG A 89 -3.55 10.09 -9.21
C ARG A 89 -4.78 10.31 -8.33
N GLN A 90 -5.95 9.81 -8.73
CA GLN A 90 -7.19 9.97 -7.97
C GLN A 90 -7.22 9.03 -6.77
N SER A 91 -8.00 9.43 -5.77
CA SER A 91 -8.20 8.66 -4.55
C SER A 91 -8.95 7.35 -4.79
N VAL A 92 -8.47 6.27 -4.20
CA VAL A 92 -9.13 4.96 -4.18
C VAL A 92 -10.29 5.04 -3.18
N MET A 93 -11.52 4.83 -3.63
CA MET A 93 -12.73 4.85 -2.78
C MET A 93 -12.90 6.14 -1.93
N GLY A 94 -12.27 7.24 -2.35
CA GLY A 94 -12.27 8.51 -1.63
C GLY A 94 -11.30 8.59 -0.45
N SER A 95 -10.37 7.64 -0.32
CA SER A 95 -9.32 7.58 0.69
C SER A 95 -8.17 8.58 0.45
N ASP A 96 -7.18 8.57 1.33
CA ASP A 96 -5.89 9.24 1.14
C ASP A 96 -4.92 8.42 0.28
N MET A 97 -5.26 7.18 -0.07
CA MET A 97 -4.51 6.38 -1.04
C MET A 97 -4.95 6.73 -2.47
N SER A 98 -4.00 6.77 -3.39
CA SER A 98 -4.23 6.94 -4.82
C SER A 98 -4.11 5.60 -5.54
N TYR A 99 -4.68 5.49 -6.74
CA TYR A 99 -4.51 4.28 -7.55
C TYR A 99 -3.05 4.02 -7.91
N ASN A 100 -2.22 5.06 -8.03
CA ASN A 100 -0.77 4.94 -8.19
C ASN A 100 -0.12 4.21 -7.01
N ASP A 101 -0.57 4.47 -5.78
CA ASP A 101 -0.03 3.81 -4.59
C ASP A 101 -0.34 2.31 -4.60
N MET A 102 -1.52 1.93 -5.12
CA MET A 102 -1.88 0.52 -5.29
C MET A 102 -1.17 -0.18 -6.46
N MET A 103 -0.59 0.58 -7.38
CA MET A 103 0.10 0.02 -8.55
C MET A 103 1.59 -0.18 -8.32
N GLU A 104 2.18 0.58 -7.39
CA GLU A 104 3.61 0.48 -7.06
C GLU A 104 3.86 -0.59 -6.01
N ASP A 105 4.04 -1.84 -6.47
CA ASP A 105 4.38 -2.99 -5.65
C ASP A 105 5.84 -3.43 -5.82
N ARG A 106 6.65 -2.71 -6.60
CA ARG A 106 8.04 -3.08 -6.85
C ARG A 106 8.89 -2.93 -5.57
N PRO A 107 9.85 -3.84 -5.33
CA PRO A 107 10.77 -3.76 -4.20
C PRO A 107 11.47 -2.39 -4.14
N LEU A 108 11.63 -1.86 -2.93
CA LEU A 108 12.28 -0.56 -2.73
C LEU A 108 13.74 -0.59 -3.18
N GLU A 109 14.43 -1.71 -3.05
CA GLU A 109 15.80 -1.90 -3.54
C GLU A 109 15.95 -1.61 -5.05
N GLU A 110 14.98 -2.05 -5.86
CA GLU A 110 14.98 -1.85 -7.31
C GLU A 110 14.70 -0.38 -7.67
N LEU A 111 13.92 0.31 -6.85
CA LEU A 111 13.41 1.63 -7.12
C LEU A 111 14.29 2.77 -6.61
N TYR A 112 14.95 2.55 -5.48
CA TYR A 112 15.58 3.61 -4.69
C TYR A 112 17.00 3.27 -4.28
N GLU A 113 17.85 4.29 -4.25
CA GLU A 113 19.10 4.29 -3.51
C GLU A 113 18.81 4.78 -2.09
N ALA A 114 19.23 4.01 -1.09
CA ALA A 114 18.96 4.31 0.30
C ALA A 114 20.23 4.82 0.99
N THR A 115 20.10 5.88 1.77
CA THR A 115 21.17 6.44 2.59
C THR A 115 20.74 6.51 4.05
N LEU A 116 21.65 6.16 4.95
CA LEU A 116 21.42 6.28 6.40
C LEU A 116 21.71 7.72 6.82
N GLU A 117 20.71 8.40 7.37
CA GLU A 117 20.86 9.76 7.89
C GLU A 117 21.18 9.79 9.39
N GLY A 118 20.83 8.74 10.12
CA GLY A 118 21.08 8.64 11.56
C GLY A 118 20.15 7.66 12.26
N SER A 119 19.98 7.82 13.57
CA SER A 119 19.04 7.05 14.38
C SER A 119 18.32 7.90 15.41
N VAL A 120 17.14 7.46 15.84
CA VAL A 120 16.31 8.17 16.81
C VAL A 120 15.50 7.19 17.65
N LEU A 121 15.30 7.54 18.92
CA LEU A 121 14.35 6.86 19.80
C LEU A 121 12.96 7.45 19.61
N ILE A 122 11.99 6.60 19.24
CA ILE A 122 10.58 6.95 19.12
C ILE A 122 9.82 5.96 20.01
N ASP A 123 9.07 6.48 20.98
CA ASP A 123 8.26 5.69 21.92
C ASP A 123 9.04 4.54 22.59
N GLY A 124 10.30 4.81 22.94
CA GLY A 124 11.20 3.84 23.60
C GLY A 124 11.81 2.79 22.69
N ARG A 125 11.58 2.86 21.36
CA ARG A 125 12.17 1.95 20.36
C ARG A 125 13.18 2.70 19.49
N ASP A 126 14.29 2.03 19.18
CA ASP A 126 15.36 2.61 18.38
C ASP A 126 15.05 2.41 16.88
N HIS A 127 15.21 3.48 16.11
CA HIS A 127 14.91 3.52 14.68
C HIS A 127 16.10 4.05 13.89
N TRP A 128 16.32 3.50 12.70
CA TRP A 128 17.12 4.14 11.67
C TRP A 128 16.30 5.21 10.96
N ILE A 129 16.94 6.32 10.61
CA ILE A 129 16.38 7.32 9.70
C ILE A 129 17.03 7.12 8.34
N MET A 130 16.24 6.76 7.34
CA MET A 130 16.71 6.48 6.00
C MET A 130 16.09 7.44 5.00
N HIS A 131 16.92 7.96 4.10
CA HIS A 131 16.48 8.72 2.94
C HIS A 131 16.60 7.84 1.69
N LEU A 132 15.54 7.81 0.90
CA LEU A 132 15.45 7.00 -0.32
C LEU A 132 15.27 7.93 -1.51
N GLU A 133 16.18 7.86 -2.48
CA GLU A 133 16.14 8.65 -3.71
C GLU A 133 16.02 7.74 -4.93
N ALA A 134 15.09 8.08 -5.82
CA ALA A 134 14.71 7.20 -6.92
C ALA A 134 15.88 6.99 -7.92
N LYS A 135 16.18 5.71 -8.18
CA LYS A 135 17.10 5.26 -9.25
C LYS A 135 16.43 5.31 -10.62
N VAL A 136 15.10 5.22 -10.65
CA VAL A 136 14.30 5.16 -11.88
C VAL A 136 13.45 6.43 -12.06
N LYS A 137 13.08 6.72 -13.31
CA LYS A 137 12.24 7.86 -13.65
C LYS A 137 10.75 7.52 -13.55
N GLY A 138 9.92 8.53 -13.36
CA GLY A 138 8.46 8.42 -13.46
C GLY A 138 7.75 7.98 -12.17
N LEU A 139 8.47 7.76 -11.07
CA LEU A 139 7.85 7.46 -9.78
C LEU A 139 7.00 8.63 -9.27
N SER A 140 5.88 8.30 -8.62
CA SER A 140 5.03 9.30 -7.95
C SER A 140 5.78 10.02 -6.83
N TYR A 141 6.66 9.29 -6.13
CA TYR A 141 7.46 9.80 -5.03
C TYR A 141 8.95 9.55 -5.31
N PRO A 142 9.63 10.46 -6.01
CA PRO A 142 11.05 10.30 -6.29
C PRO A 142 11.94 10.38 -5.04
N LYS A 143 11.41 10.87 -3.92
CA LYS A 143 12.11 10.94 -2.64
C LYS A 143 11.22 10.40 -1.53
N ARG A 144 11.80 9.64 -0.60
CA ARG A 144 11.14 9.18 0.62
C ARG A 144 12.06 9.36 1.81
N ARG A 145 11.47 9.50 2.99
CA ARG A 145 12.17 9.38 4.26
C ARG A 145 11.44 8.38 5.13
N ALA A 146 12.14 7.39 5.66
CA ALA A 146 11.56 6.31 6.44
C ALA A 146 12.25 6.18 7.80
N TRP A 147 11.45 5.90 8.84
CA TRP A 147 11.92 5.57 10.17
C TRP A 147 11.76 4.08 10.37
N ILE A 148 12.85 3.34 10.26
CA ILE A 148 12.85 1.88 10.26
C ILE A 148 13.20 1.37 11.66
N ASP A 149 12.31 0.61 12.26
CA ASP A 149 12.54 -0.03 13.56
C ASP A 149 13.73 -0.99 13.47
N LYS A 150 14.68 -0.89 14.42
CA LYS A 150 15.92 -1.68 14.37
C LYS A 150 15.74 -3.17 14.67
N GLU A 151 14.62 -3.57 15.27
CA GLU A 151 14.33 -4.98 15.60
C GLU A 151 13.46 -5.63 14.53
N TYR A 152 12.38 -4.96 14.13
CA TYR A 152 11.44 -5.49 13.13
C TYR A 152 11.95 -5.32 11.71
N LEU A 153 12.85 -4.34 11.47
CA LEU A 153 13.32 -3.96 10.13
C LEU A 153 12.16 -3.59 9.21
N LEU A 154 11.20 -2.86 9.76
CA LEU A 154 10.02 -2.35 9.07
C LEU A 154 9.93 -0.83 9.28
N PRO A 155 9.40 -0.09 8.29
CA PRO A 155 9.13 1.33 8.47
C PRO A 155 7.97 1.49 9.44
N MET A 156 8.16 2.30 10.49
CA MET A 156 7.09 2.69 11.42
C MET A 156 6.45 4.02 11.00
N LYS A 157 7.19 4.81 10.24
CA LYS A 157 6.74 6.05 9.60
C LYS A 157 7.44 6.22 8.25
N GLU A 158 6.72 6.73 7.27
CA GLU A 158 7.29 7.25 6.03
C GLU A 158 6.75 8.63 5.67
N GLU A 159 7.58 9.39 4.99
CA GLU A 159 7.25 10.65 4.34
C GLU A 159 7.56 10.52 2.86
N LEU A 160 6.56 10.79 2.02
CA LEU A 160 6.62 10.63 0.57
C LEU A 160 6.60 11.99 -0.12
N TYR A 161 7.65 12.27 -0.87
CA TYR A 161 7.92 13.60 -1.42
C TYR A 161 7.80 13.62 -2.94
N GLY A 162 7.24 14.72 -3.46
CA GLY A 162 7.22 15.00 -4.89
C GLY A 162 8.57 15.49 -5.40
N LYS A 163 8.70 15.61 -6.74
CA LYS A 163 9.94 16.05 -7.40
C LYS A 163 10.45 17.42 -6.93
N SER A 164 9.56 18.33 -6.53
CA SER A 164 9.93 19.65 -5.99
C SER A 164 10.42 19.63 -4.54
N GLY A 165 10.48 18.46 -3.89
CA GLY A 165 10.75 18.32 -2.45
C GLY A 165 9.54 18.60 -1.56
N LYS A 166 8.36 18.83 -2.13
CA LYS A 166 7.12 19.01 -1.37
C LYS A 166 6.66 17.67 -0.78
N LEU A 167 6.39 17.64 0.53
CA LEU A 167 5.74 16.52 1.19
C LEU A 167 4.32 16.33 0.62
N LEU A 168 4.05 15.15 0.06
CA LEU A 168 2.77 14.81 -0.54
C LEU A 168 1.95 13.91 0.37
N LYS A 169 2.57 12.89 0.96
CA LYS A 169 1.90 11.95 1.84
C LYS A 169 2.76 11.53 3.01
N THR A 170 2.10 11.12 4.08
CA THR A 170 2.71 10.42 5.20
C THR A 170 2.02 9.08 5.40
N SER A 171 2.78 8.08 5.82
CA SER A 171 2.27 6.80 6.29
C SER A 171 2.86 6.48 7.67
N THR A 172 2.08 5.82 8.51
CA THR A 172 2.59 5.18 9.73
C THR A 172 2.07 3.75 9.80
N MET A 173 2.87 2.88 10.40
CA MET A 173 2.55 1.47 10.57
C MET A 173 2.61 1.09 12.04
N ASP A 174 1.63 0.31 12.51
CA ASP A 174 1.61 -0.25 13.85
C ASP A 174 1.00 -1.66 13.88
N GLY A 175 0.89 -2.25 15.07
CA GLY A 175 0.33 -3.59 15.25
C GLY A 175 1.18 -4.68 14.61
N ILE A 176 2.51 -4.58 14.75
CA ILE A 176 3.46 -5.51 14.14
C ILE A 176 3.24 -6.92 14.71
N LYS A 177 3.06 -7.90 13.82
CA LYS A 177 2.86 -9.31 14.16
C LYS A 177 3.74 -10.18 13.29
N LYS A 178 4.11 -11.37 13.79
CA LYS A 178 4.83 -12.36 13.00
C LYS A 178 3.84 -13.31 12.35
N VAL A 179 3.83 -13.38 11.03
CA VAL A 179 2.93 -14.22 10.23
C VAL A 179 3.78 -15.04 9.26
N GLN A 180 3.64 -16.37 9.31
CA GLN A 180 4.43 -17.32 8.48
C GLN A 180 5.94 -17.02 8.49
N GLY A 181 6.48 -16.61 9.64
CA GLY A 181 7.91 -16.31 9.82
C GLY A 181 8.32 -14.87 9.51
N ARG A 182 7.45 -14.03 8.96
CA ARG A 182 7.72 -12.66 8.52
C ARG A 182 7.12 -11.65 9.49
N TRP A 183 7.79 -10.52 9.74
CA TRP A 183 7.17 -9.41 10.47
C TRP A 183 6.26 -8.64 9.51
N PHE A 184 5.04 -8.34 9.94
CA PHE A 184 4.08 -7.62 9.11
C PHE A 184 3.23 -6.66 9.96
N PRO A 185 2.99 -5.40 9.52
CA PRO A 185 2.10 -4.49 10.23
C PRO A 185 0.63 -4.90 10.05
N SER A 186 -0.14 -4.91 11.13
CA SER A 186 -1.59 -5.13 11.04
C SER A 186 -2.39 -3.85 10.84
N ARG A 187 -1.77 -2.67 10.96
CA ARG A 187 -2.44 -1.38 10.75
C ARG A 187 -1.51 -0.40 10.03
N PHE A 188 -2.07 0.27 9.05
CA PHE A 188 -1.46 1.37 8.32
C PHE A 188 -2.35 2.61 8.45
N ILE A 189 -1.74 3.78 8.55
CA ILE A 189 -2.45 5.06 8.52
C ILE A 189 -1.82 5.89 7.41
N PHE A 190 -2.60 6.21 6.39
CA PHE A 190 -2.19 7.04 5.26
C PHE A 190 -2.79 8.43 5.37
N LYS A 191 -2.02 9.46 5.06
CA LYS A 191 -2.51 10.84 5.05
C LYS A 191 -2.01 11.59 3.83
N ASP A 192 -2.94 12.19 3.09
CA ASP A 192 -2.64 13.13 2.02
C ASP A 192 -2.40 14.52 2.63
N GLU A 193 -1.15 14.95 2.65
CA GLU A 193 -0.74 16.22 3.25
C GLU A 193 -1.18 17.44 2.41
N LEU A 194 -1.69 17.21 1.19
CA LEU A 194 -2.30 18.26 0.39
C LEU A 194 -3.77 18.50 0.78
N LYS A 195 -4.43 17.51 1.39
CA LYS A 195 -5.82 17.62 1.84
C LYS A 195 -5.89 18.32 3.19
N ARG A 196 -6.26 19.61 3.18
CA ARG A 196 -6.54 20.37 4.40
C ARG A 196 -7.58 19.65 5.27
N ASN A 197 -7.27 19.48 6.54
CA ASN A 197 -8.09 18.80 7.54
C ASN A 197 -8.37 17.32 7.26
N SER A 198 -7.55 16.65 6.43
CA SER A 198 -7.61 15.19 6.34
C SER A 198 -7.22 14.58 7.68
N LYS A 199 -8.08 13.70 8.20
CA LYS A 199 -7.78 12.85 9.35
C LYS A 199 -7.08 11.55 8.93
N GLY A 200 -6.79 11.40 7.64
CA GLY A 200 -6.18 10.21 7.07
C GLY A 200 -7.17 9.10 6.77
N THR A 201 -6.61 8.00 6.28
CA THR A 201 -7.28 6.73 6.04
C THR A 201 -6.53 5.66 6.80
N GLU A 202 -7.24 4.88 7.61
CA GLU A 202 -6.68 3.71 8.27
C GLU A 202 -6.93 2.46 7.43
N TRP A 203 -5.97 1.54 7.42
CA TRP A 203 -6.11 0.23 6.80
C TRP A 203 -5.69 -0.83 7.80
N HIS A 204 -6.65 -1.64 8.22
CA HIS A 204 -6.50 -2.69 9.20
C HIS A 204 -6.51 -4.04 8.49
N ILE A 205 -5.49 -4.85 8.73
CA ILE A 205 -5.37 -6.20 8.20
C ILE A 205 -5.94 -7.15 9.25
N ASP A 206 -7.09 -7.73 8.94
CA ASP A 206 -7.77 -8.69 9.82
C ASP A 206 -7.11 -10.07 9.72
N ASP A 207 -6.77 -10.48 8.50
CA ASP A 207 -6.16 -11.77 8.19
C ASP A 207 -5.24 -11.66 6.97
N ILE A 208 -4.11 -12.38 6.98
CA ILE A 208 -3.15 -12.42 5.87
C ILE A 208 -2.45 -13.77 5.80
N GLU A 209 -2.42 -14.33 4.60
CA GLU A 209 -1.70 -15.55 4.25
C GLU A 209 -0.73 -15.28 3.11
N PHE A 210 0.47 -15.86 3.20
CA PHE A 210 1.55 -15.70 2.24
C PHE A 210 1.81 -16.99 1.47
N ASP A 211 2.29 -16.84 0.24
CA ASP A 211 2.81 -17.94 -0.59
C ASP A 211 1.77 -19.06 -0.86
N LEU A 212 0.48 -18.69 -0.88
CA LEU A 212 -0.61 -19.56 -1.33
C LEU A 212 -0.63 -19.71 -2.86
N ASP A 213 -1.02 -20.89 -3.34
CA ASP A 213 -1.30 -21.09 -4.77
C ASP A 213 -2.64 -20.43 -5.15
N ILE A 214 -2.59 -19.41 -6.00
CA ILE A 214 -3.76 -18.66 -6.45
C ILE A 214 -3.96 -18.98 -7.93
N PRO A 215 -5.10 -19.57 -8.33
CA PRO A 215 -5.31 -19.96 -9.72
C PRO A 215 -5.35 -18.73 -10.62
N GLU A 216 -4.64 -18.75 -11.75
CA GLU A 216 -4.58 -17.64 -12.71
C GLU A 216 -5.95 -17.11 -13.14
N SER A 217 -6.96 -18.00 -13.17
CA SER A 217 -8.35 -17.63 -13.46
C SER A 217 -8.93 -16.56 -12.54
N ARG A 218 -8.36 -16.37 -11.34
CA ARG A 218 -8.65 -15.27 -10.40
C ARG A 218 -8.38 -13.91 -11.05
N PHE A 219 -7.29 -13.79 -11.81
CA PHE A 219 -6.81 -12.56 -12.41
C PHE A 219 -7.32 -12.38 -13.85
N SER A 220 -8.59 -12.67 -14.08
CA SER A 220 -9.22 -12.51 -15.40
C SER A 220 -10.26 -11.40 -15.39
N LYS A 221 -10.37 -10.67 -16.51
CA LYS A 221 -11.42 -9.64 -16.68
C LYS A 221 -12.83 -10.22 -16.54
N ALA A 222 -13.01 -11.51 -16.83
CA ALA A 222 -14.28 -12.20 -16.65
C ALA A 222 -14.73 -12.25 -15.17
N LYS A 223 -13.79 -12.29 -14.22
CA LYS A 223 -14.09 -12.27 -12.77
C LYS A 223 -14.52 -10.90 -12.26
N LEU A 224 -14.37 -9.83 -13.03
CA LEU A 224 -14.87 -8.52 -12.63
C LEU A 224 -16.40 -8.49 -12.58
N ARG A 225 -17.07 -9.18 -13.51
CA ARG A 225 -18.55 -9.20 -13.63
C ARG A 225 -19.24 -10.36 -12.90
N LYS A 226 -18.52 -11.43 -12.59
CA LYS A 226 -19.02 -12.59 -11.81
C LYS A 226 -18.76 -12.32 -10.35
#